data_AF-A0A399ZB21-F1
#
_entry.id   AF-A0A399ZB21-F1
#
_cell.length_a   1.000
_cell.length_b   1.000
_cell.length_c   1.000
_cell.angle_alpha   90.00
_cell.angle_beta   90.00
_cell.angle_gamma   90.00
#
_symmetry.space_group_name_H-M   'P 1'
#
loop_
_entity.id
_entity.type
_entity.pdbx_description
1 polymer ?
#
loop_
_entity_poly.entity_id
_entity_poly.type
_entity_poly.pdbx_seq_one_letter_code
_entity_poly.pdbx_strand_id
1 'polypeptide(L)'
;MSEQKRIASLLARADRLRGLRRAAREQCDSLLQSVFLEMFGEPQFNEKKWEKVEVAEITESLDSRRVPVEASIRQTKKGIYPYYGASGIIDYVDEYLFDEETLLIGEDGANLLARSTPIAFIANGKYWVNNHAHVLRMKNVNIQFLRYLLNITDLEPYVTGSAQPKLNASNMEKIRVINPPLSKQEEFARVVARVEALRARMDESAESFG
;
A
#
# COMPACT_ATOMS: atom_id res chain seq x y z
N MET A 1 28.87 30.79 -24.47
CA MET A 1 27.55 31.04 -25.09
C MET A 1 26.92 29.78 -25.71
N SER A 2 27.67 28.87 -26.36
CA SER A 2 27.13 27.59 -26.91
C SER A 2 26.91 26.51 -25.84
N GLU A 3 27.85 26.37 -24.90
CA GLU A 3 27.81 25.41 -23.78
C GLU A 3 26.55 25.58 -22.92
N GLN A 4 26.26 26.81 -22.48
CA GLN A 4 25.09 27.15 -21.66
C GLN A 4 23.76 26.88 -22.38
N LYS A 5 23.68 27.11 -23.69
CA LYS A 5 22.48 26.80 -24.50
C LYS A 5 22.26 25.29 -24.63
N ARG A 6 23.35 24.52 -24.77
CA ARG A 6 23.30 23.05 -24.80
C ARG A 6 22.87 22.48 -23.45
N ILE A 7 23.42 22.98 -22.34
CA ILE A 7 23.04 22.60 -20.98
C ILE A 7 21.55 22.91 -20.73
N ALA A 8 21.07 24.11 -21.08
CA ALA A 8 19.67 24.48 -20.93
C ALA A 8 18.71 23.58 -21.74
N SER A 9 19.10 23.22 -22.97
CA SER A 9 18.32 22.31 -23.82
C SER A 9 18.24 20.89 -23.25
N LEU A 10 19.35 20.39 -22.71
CA LEU A 10 19.42 19.08 -22.04
C LEU A 10 18.53 19.05 -20.80
N LEU A 11 18.61 20.07 -19.94
CA LEU A 11 17.75 20.21 -18.76
C LEU A 11 16.27 20.24 -19.14
N ALA A 12 15.89 21.04 -20.14
CA ALA A 12 14.50 21.11 -20.61
C ALA A 12 13.98 19.77 -21.14
N ARG A 13 14.84 18.95 -21.76
CA ARG A 13 14.48 17.59 -22.21
C ARG A 13 14.31 16.65 -21.01
N ALA A 14 15.19 16.72 -20.02
CA ALA A 14 15.09 15.92 -18.80
C ALA A 14 13.80 16.23 -18.03
N ASP A 15 13.43 17.51 -17.89
CA ASP A 15 12.21 17.91 -17.20
C ASP A 15 10.94 17.48 -17.93
N ARG A 16 10.92 17.59 -19.27
CA ARG A 16 9.82 17.02 -20.07
C ARG A 16 9.67 15.52 -19.86
N LEU A 17 10.78 14.78 -19.86
CA LEU A 17 10.77 13.34 -19.64
C LEU A 17 10.26 12.97 -18.24
N ARG A 18 10.68 13.71 -17.21
CA ARG A 18 10.13 13.56 -15.84
C ARG A 18 8.63 13.81 -15.79
N GLY A 19 8.15 14.85 -16.48
CA GLY A 19 6.72 15.17 -16.57
C GLY A 19 5.91 14.04 -17.24
N LEU A 20 6.37 13.55 -18.39
CA LEU A 20 5.72 12.44 -19.10
C LEU A 20 5.67 11.16 -18.26
N ARG A 21 6.75 10.85 -17.52
CA ARG A 21 6.78 9.69 -16.62
C ARG A 21 5.79 9.80 -15.47
N ARG A 22 5.64 10.99 -14.87
CA ARG A 22 4.64 11.22 -13.83
C ARG A 22 3.23 10.97 -14.35
N ALA A 23 2.90 11.53 -15.52
CA ALA A 23 1.60 11.31 -16.16
C ALA A 23 1.34 9.83 -16.48
N ALA A 24 2.35 9.10 -16.95
CA ALA A 24 2.23 7.66 -17.22
C ALA A 24 1.97 6.84 -15.94
N ARG A 25 2.56 7.22 -14.80
CA ARG A 25 2.29 6.56 -13.51
C ARG A 25 0.86 6.79 -13.03
N GLU A 26 0.38 8.02 -13.15
CA GLU A 26 -1.01 8.37 -12.81
C GLU A 26 -2.00 7.59 -13.68
N GLN A 27 -1.73 7.46 -14.98
CA GLN A 27 -2.54 6.62 -15.87
C GLN A 27 -2.57 5.14 -15.46
N CYS A 28 -1.46 4.61 -14.92
CA CYS A 28 -1.42 3.26 -14.38
C CYS A 28 -2.32 3.10 -13.14
N ASP A 29 -2.38 4.11 -12.25
CA ASP A 29 -3.28 4.08 -11.10
C ASP A 29 -4.75 4.12 -11.55
N SER A 30 -5.07 5.02 -12.49
CA SER A 30 -6.40 5.10 -13.08
C SER A 30 -6.80 3.80 -13.77
N LEU A 31 -5.87 3.15 -14.49
CA LEU A 31 -6.11 1.86 -15.13
C LEU A 31 -6.47 0.78 -14.10
N LEU A 32 -5.69 0.66 -13.02
CA LEU A 32 -5.99 -0.33 -11.96
C LEU A 32 -7.35 -0.07 -11.32
N GLN A 33 -7.72 1.20 -11.14
CA GLN A 33 -9.03 1.57 -10.61
C GLN A 33 -10.16 1.16 -11.57
N SER A 34 -10.03 1.49 -12.85
CA SER A 34 -11.03 1.11 -13.85
C SER A 34 -11.19 -0.40 -13.94
N VAL A 35 -10.08 -1.16 -13.98
CA VAL A 35 -10.12 -2.63 -14.02
C VAL A 35 -10.77 -3.19 -12.75
N PHE A 36 -10.43 -2.67 -11.57
CA PHE A 36 -11.05 -3.11 -10.32
C PHE A 36 -12.58 -2.91 -10.36
N LEU A 37 -13.04 -1.72 -10.75
CA LEU A 37 -14.46 -1.40 -10.82
C LEU A 37 -15.19 -2.22 -11.88
N GLU A 38 -14.57 -2.50 -13.03
CA GLU A 38 -15.13 -3.38 -14.06
C GLU A 38 -15.33 -4.81 -13.52
N MET A 39 -14.30 -5.34 -12.86
CA MET A 39 -14.29 -6.71 -12.35
C MET A 39 -15.22 -6.90 -11.15
N PHE A 40 -15.23 -5.96 -10.20
CA PHE A 40 -15.85 -6.14 -8.89
C PHE A 40 -17.00 -5.17 -8.60
N GLY A 41 -17.14 -4.11 -9.37
CA GLY A 41 -18.07 -3.01 -9.11
C GLY A 41 -17.56 -2.08 -8.01
N GLU A 42 -18.35 -1.07 -7.69
CA GLU A 42 -18.10 -0.21 -6.53
C GLU A 42 -18.40 -0.98 -5.23
N PRO A 43 -17.42 -1.17 -4.32
CA PRO A 43 -17.63 -1.97 -3.11
C PRO A 43 -18.74 -1.45 -2.20
N GLN A 44 -18.96 -0.13 -2.20
CA GLN A 44 -20.01 0.52 -1.42
C GLN A 44 -21.40 0.01 -1.83
N PHE A 45 -21.68 -0.03 -3.13
CA PHE A 45 -22.97 -0.45 -3.67
C PHE A 45 -23.09 -1.97 -3.83
N ASN A 46 -21.97 -2.68 -4.01
CA ASN A 46 -21.92 -4.13 -4.22
C ASN A 46 -22.94 -4.61 -5.27
N GLU A 47 -23.02 -3.92 -6.41
CA GLU A 47 -24.02 -4.16 -7.47
C GLU A 47 -23.97 -5.61 -8.02
N LYS A 48 -22.76 -6.19 -8.03
CA LYS A 48 -22.51 -7.57 -8.44
C LYS A 48 -22.88 -8.61 -7.38
N LYS A 49 -23.35 -8.18 -6.20
CA LYS A 49 -23.84 -9.01 -5.09
C LYS A 49 -22.84 -10.06 -4.63
N TRP A 50 -21.56 -9.68 -4.52
CA TRP A 50 -20.57 -10.55 -3.90
C TRP A 50 -20.91 -10.80 -2.44
N GLU A 51 -20.52 -11.98 -1.94
CA GLU A 51 -20.56 -12.27 -0.51
C GLU A 51 -19.78 -11.19 0.25
N LYS A 52 -20.31 -10.78 1.41
CA LYS A 52 -19.63 -9.86 2.32
C LYS A 52 -19.17 -10.63 3.55
N VAL A 53 -17.91 -10.45 3.90
CA VAL A 53 -17.26 -11.08 5.05
C VAL A 53 -16.55 -10.00 5.86
N GLU A 54 -16.30 -10.29 7.13
CA GLU A 54 -15.43 -9.49 7.98
C GLU A 54 -13.96 -9.81 7.68
N VAL A 55 -13.07 -8.83 7.82
CA VAL A 55 -11.63 -9.00 7.58
C VAL A 55 -11.06 -10.16 8.43
N ALA A 56 -11.55 -10.36 9.66
CA ALA A 56 -11.15 -11.46 10.53
C ALA A 56 -11.45 -12.87 9.97
N GLU A 57 -12.44 -13.00 9.08
CA GLU A 57 -12.81 -14.29 8.49
C GLU A 57 -11.81 -14.73 7.40
N ILE A 58 -11.21 -13.76 6.71
CA ILE A 58 -10.31 -13.99 5.58
C ILE A 58 -8.84 -13.72 5.89
N THR A 59 -8.53 -13.22 7.09
CA THR A 59 -7.16 -12.94 7.55
C THR A 59 -6.90 -13.42 8.98
N GLU A 60 -5.64 -13.43 9.38
CA GLU A 60 -5.18 -13.61 10.76
C GLU A 60 -4.42 -12.36 11.20
N SER A 61 -4.81 -11.77 12.34
CA SER A 61 -4.09 -10.66 12.95
C SER A 61 -2.83 -11.15 13.66
N LEU A 62 -1.69 -10.53 13.33
CA LEU A 62 -0.38 -10.78 13.94
C LEU A 62 0.05 -9.62 14.85
N ASP A 63 -0.88 -8.77 15.26
CA ASP A 63 -0.61 -7.57 16.05
C ASP A 63 0.10 -7.84 17.37
N SER A 64 -0.07 -9.03 17.93
CA SER A 64 0.59 -9.49 19.16
C SER A 64 2.11 -9.65 19.02
N ARG A 65 2.62 -9.74 17.78
CA ARG A 65 4.06 -9.84 17.49
C ARG A 65 4.73 -8.49 17.33
N ARG A 66 3.98 -7.38 17.30
CA ARG A 66 4.51 -6.02 17.09
C ARG A 66 5.26 -5.56 18.32
N VAL A 67 6.42 -4.93 18.13
CA VAL A 67 7.23 -4.37 19.22
C VAL A 67 7.69 -2.97 18.82
N PRO A 68 7.30 -1.89 19.53
CA PRO A 68 7.82 -0.56 19.19
C PRO A 68 9.30 -0.44 19.57
N VAL A 69 10.10 0.15 18.68
CA VAL A 69 11.50 0.51 18.94
C VAL A 69 11.59 2.02 19.10
N GLU A 70 12.23 2.53 20.15
CA GLU A 70 12.39 3.98 20.35
C GLU A 70 13.22 4.64 19.25
N ALA A 71 12.91 5.90 18.90
CA ALA A 71 13.59 6.61 17.83
C ALA A 71 15.10 6.80 18.09
N SER A 72 15.49 7.03 19.34
CA SER A 72 16.89 7.13 19.78
C SER A 72 17.68 5.84 19.49
N ILE A 73 17.06 4.68 19.68
CA ILE A 73 17.65 3.37 19.42
C ILE A 73 17.78 3.14 17.91
N ARG A 74 16.76 3.46 17.12
CA ARG A 74 16.82 3.30 15.65
C ARG A 74 17.91 4.16 15.00
N GLN A 75 18.13 5.37 15.51
CA GLN A 75 19.17 6.27 14.99
C GLN A 75 20.59 5.79 15.28
N THR A 76 20.78 5.03 16.36
CA THR A 76 22.10 4.53 16.78
C THR A 76 22.40 3.14 16.22
N LYS A 77 21.39 2.29 16.08
CA LYS A 77 21.48 0.97 15.45
C LYS A 77 21.03 1.01 13.99
N LYS A 78 21.92 1.48 13.11
CA LYS A 78 21.66 1.45 11.66
C LYS A 78 21.62 0.00 11.18
N GLY A 79 20.47 -0.43 10.67
CA GLY A 79 20.35 -1.72 10.02
C GLY A 79 19.75 -1.62 8.61
N ILE A 80 19.43 -2.78 8.04
CA ILE A 80 18.97 -2.92 6.66
C ILE A 80 17.50 -3.36 6.56
N TYR A 81 16.89 -3.74 7.68
CA TYR A 81 15.51 -4.23 7.66
C TYR A 81 14.54 -3.05 7.80
N PRO A 82 13.55 -2.94 6.91
CA PRO A 82 12.60 -1.84 6.94
C PRO A 82 11.78 -1.87 8.24
N TYR A 83 11.64 -0.70 8.85
CA TYR A 83 10.81 -0.45 10.01
C TYR A 83 9.53 0.28 9.58
N TYR A 84 8.41 -0.42 9.63
CA TYR A 84 7.11 0.06 9.19
C TYR A 84 6.35 0.79 10.29
N GLY A 85 5.67 1.87 9.91
CA GLY A 85 4.65 2.56 10.69
C GLY A 85 3.33 2.67 9.92
N ALA A 86 2.45 3.60 10.34
CA ALA A 86 1.09 3.75 9.78
C ALA A 86 1.02 4.10 8.28
N SER A 87 2.11 4.58 7.68
CA SER A 87 2.15 5.10 6.31
C SER A 87 3.28 4.48 5.47
N GLY A 88 3.71 3.26 5.82
CA GLY A 88 4.79 2.55 5.14
C GLY A 88 6.10 2.57 5.93
N ILE A 89 7.22 2.48 5.22
CA ILE A 89 8.56 2.46 5.80
C ILE A 89 8.89 3.84 6.37
N ILE A 90 9.24 3.90 7.65
CA ILE A 90 9.60 5.16 8.33
C ILE A 90 11.06 5.18 8.80
N ASP A 91 11.73 4.01 8.85
CA ASP A 91 13.13 3.88 9.27
C ASP A 91 13.70 2.51 8.86
N TYR A 92 14.94 2.20 9.26
CA TYR A 92 15.56 0.89 9.13
C TYR A 92 16.22 0.44 10.45
N VAL A 93 16.13 -0.87 10.75
CA VAL A 93 16.64 -1.49 11.99
C VAL A 93 17.50 -2.73 11.68
N ASP A 94 18.30 -3.16 12.66
CA ASP A 94 19.28 -4.25 12.54
C ASP A 94 18.71 -5.65 12.81
N GLU A 95 17.51 -5.72 13.36
CA GLU A 95 16.77 -6.96 13.63
C GLU A 95 15.41 -6.96 12.90
N TYR A 96 14.71 -8.10 12.88
CA TYR A 96 13.39 -8.23 12.25
C TYR A 96 12.46 -9.10 13.10
N LEU A 97 11.15 -8.86 12.97
CA LEU A 97 10.09 -9.65 13.65
C LEU A 97 9.39 -10.61 12.70
N PHE A 98 9.40 -10.31 11.41
CA PHE A 98 8.69 -11.05 10.36
C PHE A 98 9.65 -11.37 9.23
N ASP A 99 9.44 -12.54 8.61
CA ASP A 99 10.09 -12.99 7.38
C ASP A 99 9.04 -13.71 6.52
N GLU A 100 8.00 -12.98 6.13
CA GLU A 100 6.82 -13.49 5.41
C GLU A 100 6.11 -12.35 4.68
N GLU A 101 5.22 -12.68 3.74
CA GLU A 101 4.38 -11.67 3.08
C GLU A 101 3.13 -11.39 3.91
N THR A 102 2.91 -10.13 4.29
CA THR A 102 1.70 -9.69 5.03
C THR A 102 1.15 -8.39 4.47
N LEU A 103 -0.13 -8.16 4.78
CA LEU A 103 -0.78 -6.89 4.53
C LEU A 103 -0.72 -6.03 5.79
N LEU A 104 -0.15 -4.84 5.68
CA LEU A 104 -0.14 -3.86 6.73
C LEU A 104 -1.25 -2.84 6.53
N ILE A 105 -1.92 -2.42 7.60
CA ILE A 105 -2.94 -1.36 7.60
C ILE A 105 -2.58 -0.32 8.66
N GLY A 106 -2.56 0.97 8.32
CA GLY A 106 -2.37 2.02 9.33
C GLY A 106 -3.39 1.94 10.47
N GLU A 107 -2.93 2.03 11.71
CA GLU A 107 -3.77 2.01 12.92
C GLU A 107 -4.17 3.43 13.34
N ASP A 108 -3.30 4.42 13.11
CA ASP A 108 -3.44 5.78 13.61
C ASP A 108 -3.19 6.84 12.53
N GLY A 109 -3.85 7.99 12.69
CA GLY A 109 -3.50 9.23 11.98
C GLY A 109 -4.63 9.76 11.10
N ALA A 110 -4.56 11.07 10.81
CA ALA A 110 -5.56 11.77 10.01
C ALA A 110 -5.77 11.16 8.61
N ASN A 111 -4.79 10.43 8.09
CA ASN A 111 -4.88 9.77 6.78
C ASN A 111 -5.93 8.63 6.74
N LEU A 112 -6.34 8.08 7.89
CA LEU A 112 -7.44 7.11 7.96
C LEU A 112 -8.75 7.69 7.39
N LEU A 113 -8.98 8.99 7.58
CA LEU A 113 -10.14 9.73 7.09
C LEU A 113 -9.82 10.55 5.84
N ALA A 114 -8.65 11.19 5.79
CA ALA A 114 -8.27 12.06 4.67
C ALA A 114 -7.97 11.29 3.38
N ARG A 115 -7.55 10.01 3.48
CA ARG A 115 -7.28 9.12 2.35
C ARG A 115 -6.36 9.73 1.28
N SER A 116 -5.43 10.60 1.69
CA SER A 116 -4.51 11.29 0.78
C SER A 116 -3.35 10.40 0.34
N THR A 117 -3.05 9.36 1.11
CA THR A 117 -2.10 8.29 0.76
C THR A 117 -2.71 6.92 1.07
N PRO A 118 -2.23 5.83 0.44
CA PRO A 118 -2.66 4.49 0.77
C PRO A 118 -2.49 4.19 2.26
N ILE A 119 -3.49 3.54 2.84
CA ILE A 119 -3.46 3.08 4.24
C ILE A 119 -3.10 1.60 4.35
N ALA A 120 -3.21 0.86 3.24
CA ALA A 120 -2.93 -0.58 3.16
C ALA A 120 -1.77 -0.83 2.19
N PHE A 121 -0.72 -1.50 2.67
CA PHE A 121 0.50 -1.77 1.92
C PHE A 121 1.06 -3.15 2.24
N ILE A 122 1.73 -3.77 1.27
CA ILE A 122 2.30 -5.11 1.43
C ILE A 122 3.72 -4.97 1.98
N ALA A 123 4.02 -5.75 3.02
CA ALA A 123 5.38 -5.98 3.50
C ALA A 123 5.77 -7.43 3.17
N ASN A 124 7.00 -7.63 2.69
CA ASN A 124 7.49 -8.93 2.28
C ASN A 124 8.97 -9.11 2.67
N GLY A 125 9.34 -10.34 2.99
CA GLY A 125 10.67 -10.68 3.48
C GLY A 125 10.90 -10.22 4.91
N LYS A 126 12.14 -9.88 5.25
CA LYS A 126 12.54 -9.50 6.62
C LYS A 126 12.19 -8.06 6.94
N TYR A 127 11.30 -7.85 7.90
CA TYR A 127 10.93 -6.50 8.34
C TYR A 127 10.53 -6.44 9.82
N TRP A 128 10.44 -5.21 10.30
CA TRP A 128 9.94 -4.86 11.62
C TRP A 128 8.77 -3.89 11.48
N VAL A 129 7.78 -3.94 12.36
CA VAL A 129 6.62 -3.05 12.35
C VAL A 129 6.33 -2.54 13.77
N ASN A 130 6.00 -1.26 13.87
CA ASN A 130 5.63 -0.65 15.14
C ASN A 130 4.15 -0.92 15.51
N ASN A 131 3.68 -0.32 16.60
CA ASN A 131 2.30 -0.42 17.08
C ASN A 131 1.30 0.52 16.38
N HIS A 132 1.70 1.23 15.33
CA HIS A 132 0.85 2.15 14.54
C HIS A 132 0.42 1.55 13.19
N ALA A 133 0.71 0.27 12.94
CA ALA A 133 0.18 -0.47 11.80
C ALA A 133 -0.23 -1.88 12.22
N HIS A 134 -1.40 -2.33 11.79
CA HIS A 134 -1.85 -3.71 11.91
C HIS A 134 -1.06 -4.61 10.96
N VAL A 135 -0.92 -5.88 11.33
CA VAL A 135 -0.25 -6.89 10.52
C VAL A 135 -1.22 -8.04 10.25
N LEU A 136 -1.56 -8.26 8.98
CA LEU A 136 -2.51 -9.29 8.57
C LEU A 136 -1.85 -10.35 7.69
N ARG A 137 -1.94 -11.62 8.11
CA ARG A 137 -1.64 -12.77 7.26
C ARG A 137 -2.91 -13.20 6.52
N MET A 138 -2.79 -13.45 5.22
CA MET A 138 -3.93 -13.87 4.40
C MET A 138 -4.29 -15.33 4.67
N LYS A 139 -5.58 -15.67 4.65
CA LYS A 139 -6.08 -17.06 4.69
C LYS A 139 -6.62 -17.48 3.32
N ASN A 140 -7.83 -17.04 2.98
CA ASN A 140 -8.57 -17.42 1.77
C ASN A 140 -8.87 -16.19 0.89
N VAL A 141 -7.89 -15.31 0.73
CA VAL A 141 -8.00 -14.05 -0.03
C VAL A 141 -6.66 -13.73 -0.67
N ASN A 142 -6.68 -13.14 -1.87
CA ASN A 142 -5.48 -12.65 -2.51
C ASN A 142 -5.05 -11.30 -1.91
N ILE A 143 -3.78 -11.18 -1.54
CA ILE A 143 -3.24 -10.00 -0.86
C ILE A 143 -3.32 -8.72 -1.70
N GLN A 144 -3.13 -8.79 -3.01
CA GLN A 144 -3.21 -7.61 -3.90
C GLN A 144 -4.64 -7.12 -4.03
N PHE A 145 -5.59 -8.04 -4.12
CA PHE A 145 -7.01 -7.71 -4.12
C PHE A 145 -7.41 -7.03 -2.81
N LEU A 146 -7.10 -7.64 -1.65
CA LEU A 146 -7.47 -7.06 -0.36
C LEU A 146 -6.79 -5.71 -0.10
N ARG A 147 -5.51 -5.58 -0.46
CA ARG A 147 -4.79 -4.30 -0.42
C ARG A 147 -5.53 -3.22 -1.21
N TYR A 148 -5.91 -3.52 -2.44
CA TYR A 148 -6.60 -2.55 -3.29
C TYR A 148 -7.98 -2.20 -2.72
N LEU A 149 -8.75 -3.22 -2.33
CA LEU A 149 -10.08 -3.08 -1.77
C LEU A 149 -10.08 -2.20 -0.52
N LEU A 150 -9.19 -2.45 0.45
CA LEU A 150 -9.10 -1.65 1.67
C LEU A 150 -8.67 -0.20 1.41
N ASN A 151 -7.89 0.05 0.35
CA ASN A 151 -7.51 1.40 -0.04
C ASN A 151 -8.66 2.21 -0.68
N ILE A 152 -9.73 1.55 -1.15
CA ILE A 152 -10.94 2.22 -1.67
C ILE A 152 -12.18 2.06 -0.79
N THR A 153 -12.11 1.23 0.26
CA THR A 153 -13.21 1.01 1.20
C THR A 153 -13.31 2.21 2.15
N ASP A 154 -14.53 2.68 2.37
CA ASP A 154 -14.83 3.66 3.40
C ASP A 154 -14.61 3.04 4.79
N LEU A 155 -13.66 3.60 5.53
CA LEU A 155 -13.30 3.15 6.87
C LEU A 155 -13.86 4.06 7.97
N GLU A 156 -14.46 5.20 7.63
CA GLU A 156 -15.00 6.16 8.60
C GLU A 156 -15.91 5.48 9.66
N PRO A 157 -16.79 4.52 9.32
CA PRO A 157 -17.62 3.83 10.31
C PRO A 157 -16.85 3.00 11.35
N TYR A 158 -15.60 2.64 11.08
CA TYR A 158 -14.75 1.81 11.94
C TYR A 158 -13.69 2.63 12.70
N VAL A 159 -13.52 3.90 12.32
CA VAL A 159 -12.55 4.80 12.92
C VAL A 159 -13.15 5.47 14.15
N THR A 160 -12.34 5.57 15.19
CA THR A 160 -12.69 6.19 16.48
C THR A 160 -11.82 7.40 16.75
N GLY A 161 -12.31 8.33 17.57
CA GLY A 161 -11.58 9.55 17.93
C GLY A 161 -11.65 10.64 16.85
N SER A 162 -12.19 11.80 17.21
CA SER A 162 -12.35 12.93 16.28
C SER A 162 -11.05 13.72 16.08
N ALA A 163 -10.32 14.02 17.17
CA ALA A 163 -9.07 14.77 17.12
C ALA A 163 -7.86 13.91 16.69
N GLN A 164 -7.88 12.62 17.04
CA GLN A 164 -6.86 11.65 16.66
C GLN A 164 -7.55 10.37 16.15
N PRO A 165 -7.84 10.29 14.84
CA PRO A 165 -8.46 9.13 14.24
C PRO A 165 -7.63 7.87 14.46
N LYS A 166 -8.31 6.81 14.90
CA LYS A 166 -7.72 5.50 15.19
C LYS A 166 -8.65 4.36 14.75
N LEU A 167 -8.09 3.42 14.01
CA LEU A 167 -8.71 2.15 13.67
C LEU A 167 -8.10 1.10 14.61
N ASN A 168 -8.78 0.72 15.69
CA ASN A 168 -8.23 -0.31 16.59
C ASN A 168 -8.40 -1.72 16.00
N ALA A 169 -7.68 -2.71 16.55
CA ALA A 169 -7.71 -4.09 16.05
C ALA A 169 -9.12 -4.69 15.99
N SER A 170 -9.94 -4.53 17.04
CA SER A 170 -11.33 -5.02 17.06
C SER A 170 -12.18 -4.40 15.94
N ASN A 171 -12.00 -3.12 15.64
CA ASN A 171 -12.73 -2.44 14.57
C ASN A 171 -12.20 -2.84 13.19
N MET A 172 -10.89 -2.97 13.04
CA MET A 172 -10.25 -3.46 11.81
C MET A 172 -10.76 -4.87 11.45
N GLU A 173 -10.82 -5.76 12.44
CA GLU A 173 -11.30 -7.14 12.28
C GLU A 173 -12.74 -7.20 11.77
N LYS A 174 -13.59 -6.24 12.18
CA LYS A 174 -15.01 -6.14 11.82
C LYS A 174 -15.28 -5.42 10.50
N ILE A 175 -14.25 -4.90 9.82
CA ILE A 175 -14.43 -4.23 8.52
C ILE A 175 -15.08 -5.23 7.56
N ARG A 176 -16.26 -4.87 7.03
CA ARG A 176 -16.96 -5.69 6.04
C ARG A 176 -16.49 -5.37 4.64
N VAL A 177 -16.01 -6.40 3.95
CA VAL A 177 -15.47 -6.32 2.59
C VAL A 177 -16.16 -7.33 1.67
N ILE A 178 -16.18 -7.04 0.37
CA ILE A 178 -16.62 -8.02 -0.64
C ILE A 178 -15.59 -9.15 -0.77
N ASN A 179 -16.07 -10.38 -0.93
CA ASN A 179 -15.24 -11.57 -1.12
C ASN A 179 -15.64 -12.32 -2.41
N PRO A 180 -15.32 -11.80 -3.60
CA PRO A 180 -15.54 -12.50 -4.86
C PRO A 180 -14.69 -13.79 -4.92
N PRO A 181 -14.98 -14.73 -5.84
CA PRO A 181 -14.19 -15.96 -5.98
C PRO A 181 -12.69 -15.70 -6.13
N LEU A 182 -11.85 -16.50 -5.47
CA LEU A 182 -10.39 -16.34 -5.45
C LEU A 182 -9.79 -16.26 -6.85
N SER A 183 -10.32 -17.01 -7.82
CA SER A 183 -9.88 -16.97 -9.22
C SER A 183 -10.00 -15.58 -9.87
N LYS A 184 -11.03 -14.81 -9.53
CA LYS A 184 -11.19 -13.42 -9.99
C LYS A 184 -10.24 -12.47 -9.26
N GLN A 185 -9.99 -12.71 -7.97
CA GLN A 185 -9.02 -11.94 -7.20
C GLN A 185 -7.59 -12.14 -7.78
N GLU A 186 -7.24 -13.37 -8.15
CA GLU A 186 -5.98 -13.71 -8.80
C GLU A 186 -5.86 -13.12 -10.22
N GLU A 187 -6.97 -13.07 -10.96
CA GLU A 187 -7.02 -12.38 -12.26
C GLU A 187 -6.67 -10.90 -12.10
N PHE A 188 -7.26 -10.22 -11.13
CA PHE A 188 -6.89 -8.84 -10.81
C PHE A 188 -5.43 -8.72 -10.38
N ALA A 189 -4.93 -9.63 -9.54
CA ALA A 189 -3.54 -9.64 -9.10
C ALA A 189 -2.55 -9.78 -10.28
N ARG A 190 -2.90 -10.56 -11.32
CA ARG A 190 -2.09 -10.64 -12.55
C ARG A 190 -2.06 -9.32 -13.32
N VAL A 191 -3.17 -8.58 -13.35
CA VAL A 191 -3.20 -7.23 -13.94
C VAL A 191 -2.30 -6.29 -13.15
N VAL A 192 -2.42 -6.28 -11.81
CA VAL A 192 -1.54 -5.49 -10.93
C VAL A 192 -0.08 -5.80 -11.20
N ALA A 193 0.31 -7.07 -11.24
CA ALA A 193 1.69 -7.48 -11.52
C ALA A 193 2.20 -6.96 -12.87
N ARG A 194 1.35 -6.97 -13.91
CA ARG A 194 1.70 -6.45 -15.24
C ARG A 194 1.88 -4.93 -15.25
N VAL A 195 1.02 -4.20 -14.52
CA VAL A 195 1.13 -2.74 -14.38
C VAL A 195 2.37 -2.36 -13.59
N GLU A 196 2.67 -3.05 -12.50
CA GLU A 196 3.88 -2.80 -11.70
C GLU A 196 5.16 -3.13 -12.49
N ALA A 197 5.17 -4.21 -13.27
CA ALA A 197 6.29 -4.52 -14.16
C ALA A 197 6.49 -3.42 -15.23
N LEU A 198 5.41 -2.82 -15.72
CA LEU A 198 5.50 -1.68 -16.65
C LEU A 198 6.09 -0.45 -15.95
N ARG A 199 5.69 -0.18 -14.70
CA ARG A 199 6.24 0.90 -13.87
C ARG A 199 7.73 0.75 -13.63
N ALA A 200 8.18 -0.43 -13.23
CA ALA A 200 9.60 -0.71 -12.99
C ALA A 200 10.45 -0.44 -14.24
N ARG A 201 9.99 -0.89 -15.43
CA ARG A 201 10.69 -0.63 -16.70
C ARG A 201 10.78 0.86 -17.05
N MET A 202 9.75 1.64 -16.70
CA MET A 202 9.77 3.09 -16.89
C MET A 202 10.84 3.77 -16.01
N ASP A 203 11.15 3.18 -14.85
CA ASP A 203 12.09 3.72 -13.87
C ASP A 203 13.54 3.32 -14.15
N GLU A 204 13.81 2.07 -14.54
CA GLU A 204 15.14 1.60 -14.96
C GLU A 204 15.66 2.38 -16.19
N SER A 205 14.76 2.76 -17.11
CA SER A 205 15.10 3.61 -18.25
C SER A 205 15.58 5.02 -17.85
N ALA A 206 15.37 5.43 -16.60
CA ALA A 206 15.79 6.72 -16.07
C ALA A 206 17.23 6.71 -15.55
N GLU A 207 17.68 5.60 -14.96
CA GLU A 207 19.00 5.45 -14.35
C GLU A 207 20.10 5.17 -15.39
N SER A 208 19.73 4.57 -16.53
CA SER A 208 20.66 4.23 -17.63
C SER A 208 21.22 5.45 -18.40
N PHE A 209 20.83 6.67 -18.04
CA PHE A 209 21.30 7.94 -18.64
C PHE A 209 21.91 8.91 -17.61
N GLY A 210 22.18 8.44 -16.38
CA GLY A 210 22.81 9.21 -15.30
C GLY A 210 24.33 9.21 -15.36
#